data_AF-G3MN67-F1
#
_entry.id   AF-G3MN67-F1
#
_cell.length_a   1.000
_cell.length_b   1.000
_cell.length_c   1.000
_cell.angle_alpha   90.00
_cell.angle_beta   90.00
_cell.angle_gamma   90.00
#
_symmetry.space_group_name_H-M   'P 1'
#
loop_
_entity.id
_entity.type
_entity.pdbx_description
1 polymer ?
#
loop_
_entity_poly.entity_id
_entity_poly.type
_entity_poly.pdbx_seq_one_letter_code
_entity_poly.pdbx_strand_id
1 'polypeptide(L)'
;MKALTSFLPVLLCLIFALYAGSTRPDLCDFELDAGECPEGESPTIRWHFSSDAARCGPFLTCGLSGNANNFPNCTSCMELCSNHNEPERICREVLGSP
;
A
#
# COMPACT_ATOMS: atom_id res chain seq x y z
N MET A 1 -2.51 -47.62 -4.75
CA MET A 1 -1.53 -46.60 -5.19
C MET A 1 -2.21 -45.41 -5.92
N LYS A 2 -3.30 -44.85 -5.38
CA LYS A 2 -3.99 -43.66 -5.96
C LYS A 2 -4.02 -42.45 -5.01
N ALA A 3 -3.65 -42.66 -3.75
CA ALA A 3 -3.65 -41.62 -2.72
C ALA A 3 -2.40 -40.72 -2.82
N LEU A 4 -1.22 -41.28 -3.06
CA LEU A 4 0.06 -40.55 -3.18
C LEU A 4 0.05 -39.48 -4.30
N THR A 5 -0.59 -39.77 -5.43
CA THR A 5 -0.75 -38.82 -6.54
C THR A 5 -1.79 -37.73 -6.25
N SER A 6 -2.72 -37.96 -5.32
CA SER A 6 -3.71 -36.96 -4.90
C SER A 6 -3.17 -35.97 -3.88
N PHE A 7 -2.17 -36.35 -3.09
CA PHE A 7 -1.55 -35.47 -2.09
C PHE A 7 -0.44 -34.59 -2.67
N LEU A 8 0.24 -35.04 -3.73
CA LEU A 8 1.27 -34.26 -4.41
C LEU A 8 0.78 -32.89 -4.93
N PRO A 9 -0.36 -32.75 -5.64
CA PRO A 9 -0.85 -31.45 -6.09
C PRO A 9 -1.30 -30.57 -4.92
N VAL A 10 -1.82 -31.15 -3.84
CA VAL A 10 -2.19 -30.40 -2.62
C VAL A 10 -0.93 -29.88 -1.91
N LEU A 11 0.09 -30.71 -1.76
CA LEU A 11 1.39 -30.30 -1.22
C LEU A 11 2.05 -29.25 -2.13
N LEU A 12 1.96 -29.42 -3.46
CA LEU A 12 2.42 -28.45 -4.45
C LEU A 12 1.66 -27.12 -4.42
N CYS A 13 0.39 -27.14 -4.05
CA CYS A 13 -0.40 -25.94 -3.84
C CYS A 13 -0.03 -25.26 -2.52
N LEU A 14 0.17 -26.04 -1.45
CA LEU A 14 0.53 -25.53 -0.13
C LEU A 14 1.91 -24.88 -0.11
N ILE A 15 2.95 -25.51 -0.66
CA ILE A 15 4.25 -24.81 -0.74
C ILE A 15 4.17 -23.60 -1.67
N PHE A 16 3.40 -23.65 -2.77
CA PHE A 16 3.24 -22.48 -3.64
C PHE A 16 2.58 -21.33 -2.89
N ALA A 17 1.53 -21.59 -2.10
CA ALA A 17 0.89 -20.60 -1.24
C ALA A 17 1.81 -20.07 -0.12
N LEU A 18 2.70 -20.92 0.41
CA LEU A 18 3.70 -20.51 1.41
C LEU A 18 4.84 -19.67 0.79
N TYR A 19 5.21 -19.92 -0.47
CA TYR A 19 6.23 -19.13 -1.19
C TYR A 19 5.67 -17.84 -1.80
N ALA A 20 4.41 -17.87 -2.27
CA ALA A 20 3.73 -16.74 -2.89
C ALA A 20 3.05 -15.84 -1.85
N GLY A 21 3.73 -15.59 -0.71
CA GLY A 21 3.22 -14.70 0.34
C GLY A 21 2.68 -13.39 -0.26
N SER A 22 1.62 -12.83 0.35
CA SER A 22 0.99 -11.60 -0.12
C SER A 22 2.03 -10.47 -0.19
N THR A 23 2.54 -10.18 -1.40
CA THR A 23 3.43 -9.04 -1.61
C THR A 23 2.59 -7.78 -1.69
N ARG A 24 3.04 -6.73 -1.01
CA ARG A 24 2.48 -5.38 -1.16
C ARG A 24 2.53 -4.94 -2.63
N PRO A 25 1.55 -4.18 -3.13
CA PRO A 25 1.58 -3.67 -4.50
C PRO A 25 2.80 -2.79 -4.80
N ASP A 26 3.36 -2.90 -6.00
CA ASP A 26 4.56 -2.15 -6.44
C ASP A 26 4.42 -0.62 -6.30
N LEU A 27 3.20 -0.07 -6.43
CA LEU A 27 2.95 1.36 -6.26
C LEU A 27 3.39 1.88 -4.88
N CYS A 28 3.41 1.02 -3.87
CA CYS A 28 3.82 1.40 -2.53
C CYS A 28 5.33 1.64 -2.44
N ASP A 29 6.10 1.20 -3.44
CA ASP A 29 7.54 1.40 -3.53
C ASP A 29 7.91 2.54 -4.49
N PHE A 30 6.92 3.21 -5.11
CA PHE A 30 7.17 4.42 -5.89
C PHE A 30 7.60 5.57 -4.98
N GLU A 31 8.58 6.35 -5.44
CA GLU A 31 8.99 7.59 -4.78
C GLU A 31 7.82 8.58 -4.70
N LEU A 32 7.89 9.53 -3.77
CA LEU A 32 6.88 10.60 -3.72
C LEU A 32 6.94 11.42 -5.00
N ASP A 33 5.79 11.57 -5.65
CA ASP A 33 5.63 12.43 -6.83
C ASP A 33 4.40 13.32 -6.67
N ALA A 34 4.64 14.61 -6.46
CA ALA A 34 3.58 15.60 -6.32
C ALA A 34 2.87 15.92 -7.65
N GLY A 35 3.51 15.62 -8.78
CA GLY A 35 3.12 16.12 -10.10
C GLY A 35 3.28 17.64 -10.23
N GLU A 36 2.76 18.18 -11.33
CA GLU A 36 2.76 19.60 -11.64
C GLU A 36 1.35 20.18 -11.48
N CYS A 37 1.26 21.37 -10.89
CA CYS A 37 -0.01 22.10 -10.75
C CYS A 37 -0.27 22.90 -12.03
N PRO A 38 -1.40 22.66 -12.72
CA PRO A 38 -1.85 23.54 -13.79
C PRO A 38 -2.01 24.98 -13.29
N GLU A 39 -1.88 25.93 -14.21
CA GLU A 39 -2.05 27.35 -13.88
C GLU A 39 -3.43 27.61 -13.27
N GLY A 40 -3.46 28.18 -12.06
CA GLY A 40 -4.70 28.48 -11.34
C GLY A 40 -5.25 27.33 -10.47
N GLU A 41 -4.64 26.15 -10.46
CA GLU A 41 -5.03 25.05 -9.58
C GLU A 41 -4.26 25.05 -8.26
N SER A 42 -4.95 24.76 -7.17
CA SER A 42 -4.35 24.64 -5.83
C SER A 42 -4.03 23.18 -5.52
N PRO A 43 -2.90 22.89 -4.85
CA PRO A 43 -2.57 21.54 -4.44
C PRO A 43 -3.55 21.03 -3.39
N THR A 44 -3.71 19.71 -3.35
CA THR A 44 -4.57 19.02 -2.37
C THR A 44 -3.73 18.13 -1.46
N ILE A 45 -4.19 17.95 -0.21
CA ILE A 45 -3.55 17.02 0.73
C ILE A 45 -3.97 15.59 0.37
N ARG A 46 -2.98 14.73 0.21
CA ARG A 46 -3.11 13.28 0.01
C ARG A 46 -2.13 12.55 0.94
N TRP A 47 -2.16 11.23 0.90
CA TRP A 47 -1.28 10.37 1.68
C TRP A 47 -0.40 9.56 0.74
N HIS A 48 0.88 9.39 1.10
CA HIS A 48 1.80 8.50 0.41
C HIS A 48 2.43 7.55 1.42
N PHE A 49 2.82 6.36 0.98
CA PHE A 49 3.57 5.42 1.80
C PHE A 49 5.08 5.74 1.72
N SER A 50 5.75 5.70 2.87
CA SER A 50 7.20 5.74 2.98
C SER A 50 7.70 4.36 3.42
N SER A 51 8.49 3.72 2.56
CA SER A 51 9.16 2.45 2.87
C SER A 51 10.15 2.57 4.02
N ASP A 52 10.91 3.68 4.06
CA ASP A 52 11.87 3.97 5.14
C ASP A 52 11.20 4.10 6.51
N ALA A 53 10.07 4.81 6.57
CA ALA A 53 9.32 5.00 7.81
C ALA A 53 8.32 3.87 8.09
N ALA A 54 8.15 2.94 7.14
CA ALA A 54 7.14 1.89 7.12
C ALA A 54 5.72 2.39 7.45
N ARG A 55 5.38 3.62 7.07
CA ARG A 55 4.10 4.27 7.38
C ARG A 55 3.71 5.29 6.33
N CYS A 56 2.44 5.64 6.33
CA CYS A 56 1.91 6.69 5.48
C CYS A 56 2.07 8.08 6.09
N GLY A 57 2.32 9.07 5.24
CA GLY A 57 2.43 10.47 5.62
C GLY A 57 1.65 11.38 4.66
N PRO A 58 1.18 12.54 5.13
CA PRO A 58 0.49 13.49 4.28
C PRO A 58 1.47 14.22 3.36
N PHE A 59 1.05 14.52 2.14
CA PHE A 59 1.80 15.36 1.21
C PHE A 59 0.85 16.21 0.35
N LEU A 60 1.39 17.25 -0.26
CA LEU A 60 0.67 18.08 -1.24
C LEU A 60 0.89 17.52 -2.64
N THR A 61 -0.19 17.34 -3.39
CA THR A 61 -0.16 16.90 -4.79
C THR A 61 -1.06 17.75 -5.67
N CYS A 62 -0.62 17.86 -6.92
CA CYS A 62 -1.29 18.54 -8.00
C CYS A 62 -2.15 17.59 -8.87
N GLY A 63 -2.31 16.33 -8.46
CA GLY A 63 -3.29 15.40 -9.04
C GLY A 63 -2.85 14.76 -10.36
N LEU A 64 -2.72 15.53 -11.43
CA LEU A 64 -2.69 15.00 -12.80
C LEU A 64 -1.35 14.38 -13.23
N SER A 65 -0.23 14.86 -12.70
CA SER A 65 1.12 14.43 -13.14
C SER A 65 1.89 13.64 -12.07
N GLY A 66 1.23 13.23 -10.99
CA GLY A 66 1.86 12.41 -9.95
C GLY A 66 1.74 10.91 -10.25
N ASN A 67 2.26 10.09 -9.34
CA ASN A 67 2.17 8.63 -9.45
C ASN A 67 1.09 8.02 -8.53
N ALA A 68 0.99 6.68 -8.55
CA ALA A 68 -0.06 5.93 -7.85
C ALA A 68 0.17 5.77 -6.33
N ASN A 69 1.32 6.18 -5.78
CA ASN A 69 1.56 6.25 -4.33
C ASN A 69 0.84 7.48 -3.73
N ASN A 70 -0.48 7.53 -3.94
CA ASN A 70 -1.32 8.70 -3.70
C ASN A 70 -2.70 8.26 -3.25
N PHE A 71 -3.00 8.48 -1.97
CA PHE A 71 -4.19 7.98 -1.31
C PHE A 71 -5.04 9.12 -0.76
N PRO A 72 -6.38 8.97 -0.74
CA PRO A 72 -7.29 10.00 -0.25
C PRO A 72 -7.24 10.20 1.26
N ASN A 73 -6.84 9.18 2.03
CA ASN A 73 -6.77 9.24 3.49
C ASN A 73 -5.70 8.27 4.03
N CYS A 74 -5.33 8.47 5.29
CA CYS A 74 -4.32 7.66 5.98
C CYS A 74 -4.69 6.18 5.99
N THR A 75 -5.94 5.85 6.34
CA THR A 75 -6.40 4.46 6.52
C THR A 75 -6.22 3.65 5.26
N SER A 76 -6.71 4.15 4.11
CA SER A 76 -6.57 3.51 2.80
C SER A 76 -5.11 3.28 2.38
N CYS A 77 -4.22 4.20 2.74
CA CYS A 77 -2.79 4.06 2.49
C CYS A 77 -2.17 2.98 3.38
N MET A 78 -2.46 3.01 4.69
CA MET A 78 -1.93 2.04 5.65
C MET A 78 -2.47 0.64 5.36
N GLU A 79 -3.75 0.50 5.00
CA GLU A 79 -4.36 -0.78 4.61
C GLU A 79 -3.68 -1.40 3.40
N LEU A 80 -3.37 -0.61 2.36
CA LEU A 80 -2.80 -1.14 1.14
C LEU A 80 -1.29 -1.36 1.23
N CYS A 81 -0.58 -0.42 1.86
CA CYS A 81 0.87 -0.35 1.76
C CYS A 81 1.62 -0.68 3.06
N SER A 82 0.96 -0.74 4.21
CA SER A 82 1.61 -1.15 5.44
C SER A 82 1.36 -2.63 5.74
N ASN A 83 2.31 -3.27 6.43
CA ASN A 83 2.08 -4.59 7.02
C ASN A 83 1.41 -4.49 8.40
N HIS A 84 0.79 -3.35 8.73
CA HIS A 84 0.19 -3.13 10.04
C HIS A 84 -1.18 -3.79 10.13
N ASN A 85 -1.46 -4.46 11.25
CA ASN A 85 -2.71 -5.17 11.48
C ASN A 85 -3.86 -4.27 11.98
N GLU A 86 -3.56 -3.02 12.36
CA GLU A 86 -4.56 -2.03 12.83
C GLU A 86 -4.40 -0.66 12.11
N PRO A 87 -4.72 -0.55 10.81
CA PRO A 87 -4.54 0.68 10.04
C PRO A 87 -5.30 1.88 10.61
N GLU A 88 -6.58 1.71 10.93
CA GLU A 88 -7.44 2.75 11.50
C GLU A 88 -6.91 3.29 12.83
N ARG A 89 -6.43 2.39 13.71
CA ARG A 89 -5.92 2.74 15.04
C ARG A 89 -4.66 3.59 14.93
N ILE A 90 -3.71 3.19 14.08
CA ILE A 90 -2.49 3.99 13.84
C ILE A 90 -2.85 5.35 13.27
N CYS A 91 -3.71 5.41 12.26
CA CYS A 91 -4.08 6.67 11.64
C CYS A 91 -4.69 7.62 12.67
N ARG A 92 -5.64 7.14 13.47
CA ARG A 92 -6.33 7.95 14.48
C ARG A 92 -5.46 8.35 15.65
N GLU A 93 -4.74 7.40 16.25
CA GLU A 93 -4.08 7.60 17.55
C GLU A 93 -2.61 8.02 17.45
N VAL A 94 -1.91 7.62 16.38
CA VAL A 94 -0.47 7.85 16.23
C VAL A 94 -0.18 8.93 15.21
N LEU A 95 -0.85 8.87 14.05
CA LEU A 95 -0.66 9.84 12.97
C LEU A 95 -1.59 11.05 13.08
N GLY A 96 -2.63 10.95 13.93
CA GLY A 96 -3.58 12.04 14.17
C GLY A 96 -4.44 12.39 12.95
N SER A 97 -4.66 11.43 12.05
CA SER A 97 -5.55 11.59 10.88
C SER A 97 -6.68 10.58 10.93
N PRO A 98 -7.94 11.00 10.80
CA PRO A 98 -9.03 10.08 10.48
C PRO A 98 -8.82 9.42 9.10
#